data_AF-Q1QLK9-F1
#
_entry.id   AF-Q1QLK9-F1
#
_cell.length_a   1.000
_cell.length_b   1.000
_cell.length_c   1.000
_cell.angle_alpha   90.00
_cell.angle_beta   90.00
_cell.angle_gamma   90.00
#
_symmetry.space_group_name_H-M   'P 1'
#
loop_
_entity.id
_entity.type
_entity.pdbx_description
1 polymer ?
#
loop_
_entity_poly.entity_id
_entity_poly.type
_entity_poly.pdbx_seq_one_letter_code
_entity_poly.pdbx_strand_id
1 'polypeptide(L)'
;MESRVNVKTGRNQPCPCGSGKKYKYCCIGREIKPRIVPVTAGPPGFAGTVDFTDDIMNHVSGFTRTLHYFCRDNGFYLFGVLTVEMLIGIDNALKNDVLTKILIFDLFKSATKRDAVVKLVEDACDTFDSFGPRRKILLDAIDAHFQGLHTLSVPALFAQLEGILRKIGALDLKDDLRPTIKRDWDSRLMFSLTDGAAHFNAFIHQLFEGQKGSDDFNRNAILHGANVEYGNEENSLVLILTLLEIRTFLWFEKNTSPVV
;
A
#
# COMPACT_ATOMS: atom_id res chain seq x y z
N MET A 1 10.39 7.46 -44.45
CA MET A 1 9.27 7.54 -43.48
C MET A 1 9.84 7.10 -42.14
N GLU A 2 10.39 8.05 -41.39
CA GLU A 2 11.17 7.77 -40.19
C GLU A 2 10.26 7.26 -39.07
N SER A 3 10.57 6.08 -38.56
CA SER A 3 9.97 5.52 -37.36
C SER A 3 10.26 6.45 -36.19
N ARG A 4 9.25 7.22 -35.73
CA ARG A 4 9.34 7.95 -34.47
C ARG A 4 9.64 6.95 -33.36
N VAL A 5 10.86 6.97 -32.85
CA VAL A 5 11.22 6.29 -31.60
C VAL A 5 10.27 6.84 -30.54
N ASN A 6 9.37 5.98 -30.04
CA ASN A 6 8.42 6.36 -29.00
C ASN A 6 9.17 6.44 -27.67
N VAL A 7 9.82 7.58 -27.43
CA VAL A 7 10.60 7.81 -26.21
C VAL A 7 9.63 7.81 -25.03
N LYS A 8 9.70 6.77 -24.19
CA LYS A 8 8.92 6.70 -22.95
C LYS A 8 9.25 7.93 -22.11
N THR A 9 8.25 8.75 -21.82
CA THR A 9 8.42 9.95 -20.99
C THR A 9 8.79 9.54 -19.57
N GLY A 10 9.88 10.08 -19.03
CA GLY A 10 10.28 9.83 -17.65
C GLY A 10 9.26 10.39 -16.65
N ARG A 11 8.92 9.64 -15.61
CA ARG A 11 7.91 10.02 -14.58
C ARG A 11 8.05 11.43 -14.01
N ASN A 12 9.29 11.89 -13.82
CA ASN A 12 9.59 13.20 -13.24
C ASN A 12 9.76 14.32 -14.29
N GLN A 13 9.74 14.00 -15.59
CA GLN A 13 9.85 14.98 -16.67
C GLN A 13 8.55 15.78 -16.82
N PRO A 14 8.60 16.99 -17.42
CA PRO A 14 7.40 17.71 -17.84
C PRO A 14 6.51 16.83 -18.71
N CYS A 15 5.19 16.94 -18.51
CA CYS A 15 4.23 16.15 -19.28
C CYS A 15 4.17 16.61 -20.74
N PRO A 16 4.24 15.70 -21.74
CA PRO A 16 4.22 16.05 -23.16
C PRO A 16 2.89 16.66 -23.63
N CYS A 17 1.83 16.61 -22.82
CA CYS A 17 0.54 17.25 -23.15
C CYS A 17 0.54 18.77 -22.95
N GLY A 18 1.65 19.37 -22.50
CA GLY A 18 1.75 20.82 -22.30
C GLY A 18 1.09 21.34 -21.02
N SER A 19 0.74 20.47 -20.07
CA SER A 19 0.07 20.89 -18.82
C SER A 19 0.96 21.63 -17.82
N GLY A 20 2.28 21.67 -18.05
CA GLY A 20 3.26 22.18 -17.09
C GLY A 20 3.50 21.27 -15.88
N LYS A 21 2.70 20.21 -15.68
CA LYS A 21 2.85 19.26 -14.57
C LYS A 21 3.93 18.20 -14.86
N LYS A 22 4.51 17.60 -13.82
CA LYS A 22 5.30 16.37 -13.97
C LYS A 22 4.41 15.27 -14.55
N TYR A 23 4.93 14.47 -15.46
CA TYR A 23 4.18 13.41 -16.14
C TYR A 23 3.49 12.44 -15.17
N LYS A 24 4.13 12.13 -14.03
CA LYS A 24 3.56 11.28 -12.97
C LYS A 24 2.31 11.84 -12.26
N TYR A 25 2.05 13.14 -12.41
CA TYR A 25 0.87 13.85 -11.87
C TYR A 25 -0.11 14.26 -12.97
N CYS A 26 0.06 13.72 -14.18
CA CYS A 26 -0.74 14.10 -15.33
C CYS A 26 -1.07 12.85 -16.16
N CYS A 27 -0.59 12.77 -17.41
CA CYS A 27 -0.98 11.71 -18.35
C CYS A 27 -0.63 10.29 -17.90
N ILE A 28 0.30 10.10 -16.93
CA ILE A 28 0.57 8.74 -16.44
C ILE A 28 -0.70 8.07 -15.91
N GLY A 29 -1.64 8.79 -15.29
CA GLY A 29 -2.85 8.17 -14.75
C GLY A 29 -3.84 7.72 -15.83
N ARG A 30 -3.67 8.23 -17.05
CA ARG A 30 -4.52 7.92 -18.22
C ARG A 30 -3.97 6.75 -19.04
N GLU A 31 -2.75 6.33 -18.77
CA GLU A 31 -2.15 5.19 -19.44
C GLU A 31 -2.58 3.88 -18.81
N ILE A 32 -3.45 3.20 -19.55
CA ILE A 32 -3.97 1.88 -19.23
C ILE A 32 -2.90 0.85 -19.60
N LYS A 33 -2.50 0.02 -18.64
CA LYS A 33 -1.56 -1.08 -18.90
C LYS A 33 -2.30 -2.17 -19.67
N PRO A 34 -1.74 -2.73 -20.75
CA PRO A 34 -2.34 -3.90 -21.39
C PRO A 34 -2.48 -5.06 -20.39
N ARG A 35 -3.68 -5.65 -20.31
CA ARG A 35 -3.99 -6.79 -19.42
C ARG A 35 -4.50 -7.96 -20.25
N ILE A 36 -3.59 -8.59 -20.99
CA ILE A 36 -3.89 -9.76 -21.81
C ILE A 36 -3.60 -11.01 -20.98
N VAL A 37 -4.63 -11.80 -20.73
CA VAL A 37 -4.58 -12.93 -19.79
C VAL A 37 -4.85 -14.24 -20.52
N PRO A 38 -4.00 -15.27 -20.37
CA PRO A 38 -4.24 -16.58 -20.98
C PRO A 38 -5.39 -17.29 -20.27
N VAL A 39 -6.28 -17.97 -21.00
CA VAL A 39 -7.39 -18.75 -20.43
C VAL A 39 -6.96 -20.20 -20.28
N THR A 40 -6.79 -20.68 -19.05
CA THR A 40 -6.49 -22.12 -18.79
C THR A 40 -7.73 -22.97 -18.52
N ALA A 41 -8.89 -22.36 -18.29
CA ALA A 41 -10.15 -23.06 -17.99
C ALA A 41 -10.90 -23.62 -19.22
N GLY A 42 -10.27 -23.67 -20.39
CA GLY A 42 -10.87 -24.18 -21.63
C GLY A 42 -10.75 -25.71 -21.81
N PRO A 43 -11.43 -26.29 -22.82
CA PRO A 43 -11.23 -27.69 -23.19
C PRO A 43 -9.74 -28.01 -23.45
N PRO A 44 -9.26 -29.25 -23.25
CA PRO A 44 -7.89 -29.63 -23.56
C PRO A 44 -7.48 -29.20 -24.97
N GLY A 45 -6.41 -28.41 -25.09
CA GLY A 45 -5.92 -27.86 -26.36
C GLY A 45 -6.48 -26.48 -26.72
N PHE A 46 -7.39 -25.91 -25.95
CA PHE A 46 -7.81 -24.51 -26.09
C PHE A 46 -6.70 -23.58 -25.59
N ALA A 47 -6.10 -22.82 -26.51
CA ALA A 47 -5.23 -21.70 -26.19
C ALA A 47 -5.93 -20.42 -26.62
N GLY A 48 -6.37 -19.62 -25.65
CA GLY A 48 -7.01 -18.33 -25.88
C GLY A 48 -6.50 -17.29 -24.90
N THR A 49 -6.60 -16.03 -25.27
CA THR A 49 -6.37 -14.91 -24.36
C THR A 49 -7.61 -14.04 -24.28
N VAL A 50 -7.87 -13.49 -23.10
CA VAL A 50 -8.88 -12.43 -22.91
C VAL A 50 -8.15 -11.12 -22.69
N ASP A 51 -8.59 -10.08 -23.38
CA ASP A 51 -8.07 -8.73 -23.23
C ASP A 51 -8.91 -7.96 -22.20
N PHE A 52 -8.35 -7.76 -21.01
CA PHE A 52 -8.91 -6.97 -19.92
C PHE A 52 -8.33 -5.55 -19.88
N THR A 53 -7.75 -5.05 -20.97
CA THR A 53 -7.16 -3.71 -21.00
C THR A 53 -8.20 -2.65 -20.62
N ASP A 54 -9.42 -2.72 -21.16
CA ASP A 54 -10.49 -1.76 -20.86
C ASP A 54 -11.38 -2.17 -19.65
N ASP A 55 -10.90 -3.08 -18.79
CA ASP A 55 -11.61 -3.47 -17.58
C ASP A 55 -11.64 -2.35 -16.53
N ILE A 56 -12.76 -2.24 -15.81
CA ILE A 56 -12.96 -1.19 -14.80
C ILE A 56 -11.88 -1.20 -13.71
N MET A 57 -11.41 -2.37 -13.28
CA MET A 57 -10.36 -2.48 -12.25
C MET A 57 -9.00 -2.06 -12.79
N ASN A 58 -8.75 -2.21 -14.09
CA ASN A 58 -7.55 -1.72 -14.73
C ASN A 58 -7.57 -0.18 -14.89
N HIS A 59 -8.74 0.38 -15.22
CA HIS A 59 -8.95 1.84 -15.16
C HIS A 59 -8.76 2.40 -13.74
N VAL A 60 -9.27 1.68 -12.74
CA VAL A 60 -9.07 2.03 -11.32
C VAL A 60 -7.59 2.08 -10.96
N SER A 61 -6.82 1.06 -11.35
CA SER A 61 -5.37 1.04 -11.16
C SER A 61 -4.66 2.20 -11.88
N GLY A 62 -5.13 2.57 -13.07
CA GLY A 62 -4.63 3.73 -13.82
C GLY A 62 -4.75 5.02 -13.01
N PHE A 63 -5.93 5.33 -12.49
CA PHE A 63 -6.12 6.59 -11.76
C PHE A 63 -5.41 6.58 -10.39
N THR A 64 -5.43 5.48 -9.62
CA THR A 64 -4.79 5.45 -8.29
C THR A 64 -3.27 5.57 -8.37
N ARG A 65 -2.67 5.28 -9.52
CA ARG A 65 -1.22 5.40 -9.75
C ARG A 65 -0.67 6.80 -9.49
N THR A 66 -1.39 7.87 -9.87
CA THR A 66 -0.98 9.25 -9.60
C THR A 66 -0.99 9.54 -8.10
N LEU A 67 -2.02 9.03 -7.40
CA LEU A 67 -2.18 9.16 -5.97
C LEU A 67 -1.07 8.42 -5.21
N HIS A 68 -0.71 7.20 -5.62
CA HIS A 68 0.43 6.49 -5.06
C HIS A 68 1.75 7.25 -5.24
N TYR A 69 1.95 7.92 -6.38
CA TYR A 69 3.12 8.78 -6.57
C TYR A 69 3.12 9.98 -5.66
N PHE A 70 1.96 10.61 -5.44
CA PHE A 70 1.83 11.70 -4.48
C PHE A 70 2.20 11.23 -3.07
N CYS A 71 1.62 10.12 -2.61
CA CYS A 71 1.89 9.59 -1.27
C CYS A 71 3.38 9.27 -1.09
N ARG A 72 3.99 8.60 -2.08
CA ARG A 72 5.41 8.25 -2.04
C ARG A 72 6.31 9.49 -1.98
N ASP A 73 6.03 10.51 -2.80
CA ASP A 73 6.78 11.77 -2.79
C ASP A 73 6.63 12.52 -1.45
N ASN A 74 5.59 12.22 -0.67
CA ASN A 74 5.30 12.80 0.65
C ASN A 74 5.60 11.83 1.83
N GLY A 75 6.30 10.71 1.56
CA GLY A 75 6.80 9.80 2.59
C GLY A 75 5.75 8.89 3.24
N PHE A 76 4.63 8.60 2.58
CA PHE A 76 3.62 7.67 3.07
C PHE A 76 3.00 6.82 1.95
N TYR A 77 2.04 5.96 2.28
CA TYR A 77 1.34 5.08 1.35
C TYR A 77 -0.17 5.36 1.30
N LEU A 78 -0.78 5.12 0.14
CA LEU A 78 -2.23 5.24 -0.04
C LEU A 78 -2.91 3.95 0.42
N PHE A 79 -3.38 3.92 1.67
CA PHE A 79 -4.01 2.74 2.26
C PHE A 79 -5.42 2.48 1.72
N GLY A 80 -5.78 1.20 1.56
CA GLY A 80 -7.04 0.72 0.99
C GLY A 80 -8.27 0.88 1.88
N VAL A 81 -8.16 1.60 3.00
CA VAL A 81 -9.29 1.89 3.90
C VAL A 81 -10.25 2.95 3.35
N LEU A 82 -9.85 3.66 2.30
CA LEU A 82 -10.63 4.74 1.69
C LEU A 82 -11.69 4.20 0.74
N THR A 83 -12.86 4.83 0.75
CA THR A 83 -13.92 4.53 -0.21
C THR A 83 -13.58 5.09 -1.60
N VAL A 84 -14.26 4.59 -2.63
CA VAL A 84 -14.11 5.10 -4.00
C VAL A 84 -14.43 6.60 -4.08
N GLU A 85 -15.45 7.08 -3.35
CA GLU A 85 -15.80 8.50 -3.29
C GLU A 85 -14.67 9.35 -2.71
N MET A 86 -14.04 8.90 -1.62
CA MET A 86 -12.88 9.58 -1.04
C MET A 86 -11.71 9.63 -2.02
N LEU A 87 -11.44 8.54 -2.74
CA LEU A 87 -10.38 8.49 -3.75
C LEU A 87 -10.65 9.45 -4.92
N ILE A 88 -11.90 9.56 -5.38
CA ILE A 88 -12.30 10.55 -6.39
C ILE A 88 -12.08 11.98 -5.85
N GLY A 89 -12.43 12.24 -4.59
CA GLY A 89 -12.16 13.53 -3.93
C GLY A 89 -10.68 13.88 -3.90
N ILE A 90 -9.82 12.92 -3.55
CA ILE A 90 -8.36 13.07 -3.54
C ILE A 90 -7.83 13.34 -4.95
N ASP A 91 -8.28 12.61 -5.96
CA ASP A 91 -7.86 12.80 -7.36
C ASP A 91 -8.29 14.17 -7.90
N ASN A 92 -9.49 14.63 -7.56
CA ASN A 92 -9.93 15.99 -7.89
C ASN A 92 -9.06 17.05 -7.20
N ALA A 93 -8.72 16.86 -5.92
CA ALA A 93 -7.81 17.75 -5.22
C ALA A 93 -6.41 17.78 -5.86
N LEU A 94 -5.89 16.62 -6.31
CA LEU A 94 -4.60 16.54 -7.02
C LEU A 94 -4.66 17.28 -8.36
N LYS A 95 -5.72 17.08 -9.13
CA LYS A 95 -5.91 17.73 -10.45
C LYS A 95 -5.97 19.25 -10.33
N ASN A 96 -6.55 19.77 -9.26
CA ASN A 96 -6.67 21.20 -8.97
C ASN A 96 -5.50 21.77 -8.15
N ASP A 97 -4.44 20.99 -7.92
CA ASP A 97 -3.23 21.41 -7.19
C ASP A 97 -3.49 21.90 -5.75
N VAL A 98 -4.54 21.37 -5.10
CA VAL A 98 -4.90 21.67 -3.70
C VAL A 98 -4.73 20.46 -2.76
N LEU A 99 -4.29 19.31 -3.28
CA LEU A 99 -4.08 18.12 -2.47
C LEU A 99 -2.89 18.29 -1.52
N THR A 100 -3.12 17.98 -0.24
CA THR A 100 -2.08 17.98 0.80
C THR A 100 -2.03 16.63 1.50
N LYS A 101 -0.90 16.35 2.16
CA LYS A 101 -0.77 15.19 3.05
C LYS A 101 -1.82 15.22 4.16
N ILE A 102 -2.05 16.40 4.76
CA ILE A 102 -3.04 16.62 5.83
C ILE A 102 -4.44 16.16 5.40
N LEU A 103 -4.89 16.56 4.20
CA LEU A 103 -6.19 16.17 3.68
C LEU A 103 -6.36 14.64 3.63
N ILE A 104 -5.34 13.91 3.16
CA ILE A 104 -5.40 12.43 3.09
C ILE A 104 -5.40 11.82 4.49
N PHE A 105 -4.62 12.36 5.43
CA PHE A 105 -4.62 11.88 6.81
C PHE A 105 -5.94 12.12 7.52
N ASP A 106 -6.61 13.23 7.28
CA ASP A 106 -7.95 13.48 7.83
C ASP A 106 -8.96 12.46 7.29
N LEU A 107 -8.85 12.09 6.01
CA LEU A 107 -9.66 11.01 5.43
C LEU A 107 -9.34 9.65 6.07
N PHE A 108 -8.07 9.30 6.26
CA PHE A 108 -7.71 8.07 6.96
C PHE A 108 -8.28 8.02 8.38
N LYS A 109 -8.18 9.11 9.15
CA LYS A 109 -8.79 9.22 10.50
C LYS A 109 -10.30 9.07 10.45
N SER A 110 -10.95 9.68 9.45
CA SER A 110 -12.39 9.55 9.27
C SER A 110 -12.83 8.10 9.00
N ALA A 111 -12.02 7.35 8.25
CA ALA A 111 -12.26 5.96 7.87
C ALA A 111 -11.86 4.94 8.95
N THR A 112 -11.11 5.33 9.98
CA THR A 112 -10.57 4.42 11.01
C THR A 112 -11.17 4.69 12.38
N LYS A 113 -12.35 4.12 12.63
CA LYS A 113 -12.95 4.12 13.98
C LYS A 113 -12.40 2.96 14.81
N ARG A 114 -12.17 3.18 16.11
CA ARG A 114 -11.59 2.19 17.03
C ARG A 114 -12.21 0.82 16.90
N ASP A 115 -13.53 0.71 17.04
CA ASP A 115 -14.21 -0.58 17.02
C ASP A 115 -14.08 -1.31 15.69
N ALA A 116 -14.01 -0.58 14.57
CA ALA A 116 -13.79 -1.17 13.25
C ALA A 116 -12.36 -1.69 13.11
N VAL A 117 -11.37 -0.89 13.54
CA VAL A 117 -9.95 -1.29 13.54
C VAL A 117 -9.74 -2.53 14.41
N VAL A 118 -10.27 -2.53 15.64
CA VAL A 118 -10.18 -3.66 16.58
C VAL A 118 -10.75 -4.93 15.95
N LYS A 119 -11.97 -4.88 15.40
CA LYS A 119 -12.59 -6.05 14.75
C LYS A 119 -11.77 -6.60 13.59
N LEU A 120 -11.20 -5.72 12.76
CA LEU A 120 -10.36 -6.14 11.63
C LEU A 120 -9.05 -6.80 12.10
N VAL A 121 -8.47 -6.33 13.21
CA VAL A 121 -7.26 -6.92 13.80
C VAL A 121 -7.58 -8.23 14.53
N GLU A 122 -8.72 -8.33 15.21
CA GLU A 122 -9.18 -9.58 15.81
C GLU A 122 -9.38 -10.65 14.74
N ASP A 123 -10.11 -10.33 13.66
CA ASP A 123 -10.28 -11.20 12.50
C ASP A 123 -8.93 -11.61 11.89
N ALA A 124 -7.97 -10.68 11.79
CA ALA A 124 -6.61 -11.00 11.36
C ALA A 124 -5.95 -12.05 12.27
N CYS A 125 -6.08 -11.87 13.59
CA CYS A 125 -5.52 -12.77 14.59
C CYS A 125 -6.21 -14.14 14.61
N ASP A 126 -7.50 -14.21 14.28
CA ASP A 126 -8.26 -15.46 14.15
C ASP A 126 -7.92 -16.20 12.84
N THR A 127 -7.56 -15.45 11.79
CA THR A 127 -7.46 -16.00 10.43
C THR A 127 -6.02 -16.35 10.01
N PHE A 128 -5.02 -15.64 10.51
CA PHE A 128 -3.63 -15.73 10.06
C PHE A 128 -2.65 -15.98 11.21
N ASP A 129 -1.85 -17.04 11.09
CA ASP A 129 -0.80 -17.41 12.07
C ASP A 129 0.27 -16.32 12.26
N SER A 130 0.44 -15.43 11.27
CA SER A 130 1.32 -14.27 11.39
C SER A 130 0.79 -13.23 12.40
N PHE A 131 -0.51 -13.19 12.67
CA PHE A 131 -1.13 -12.26 13.62
C PHE A 131 -1.47 -12.91 14.96
N GLY A 132 -2.01 -14.14 14.97
CA GLY A 132 -2.62 -14.78 16.15
C GLY A 132 -1.84 -14.64 17.47
N PRO A 133 -0.55 -15.02 17.54
CA PRO A 133 0.26 -14.92 18.76
C PRO A 133 0.45 -13.51 19.31
N ARG A 134 0.15 -12.48 18.50
CA ARG A 134 0.40 -11.06 18.79
C ARG A 134 -0.86 -10.33 19.25
N ARG A 135 -2.02 -11.01 19.31
CA ARG A 135 -3.33 -10.40 19.57
C ARG A 135 -3.31 -9.38 20.70
N LYS A 136 -2.90 -9.80 21.90
CA LYS A 136 -2.92 -8.90 23.07
C LYS A 136 -2.08 -7.64 22.83
N ILE A 137 -0.86 -7.80 22.30
CA ILE A 137 0.06 -6.68 22.05
C ILE A 137 -0.51 -5.73 20.99
N LEU A 138 -1.09 -6.26 19.92
CA LEU A 138 -1.70 -5.46 18.87
C LEU A 138 -2.90 -4.67 19.40
N LEU A 139 -3.79 -5.31 20.18
CA LEU A 139 -4.95 -4.65 20.76
C LEU A 139 -4.55 -3.58 21.78
N ASP A 140 -3.58 -3.86 22.66
CA ASP A 140 -3.04 -2.87 23.60
C ASP A 140 -2.43 -1.66 22.86
N ALA A 141 -1.70 -1.89 21.76
CA ALA A 141 -1.08 -0.81 20.97
C ALA A 141 -2.13 0.04 20.22
N ILE A 142 -3.16 -0.60 19.67
CA ILE A 142 -4.31 0.09 19.05
C ILE A 142 -5.05 0.92 20.10
N ASP A 143 -5.25 0.39 21.29
CA ASP A 143 -5.86 1.14 22.39
C ASP A 143 -5.02 2.32 22.83
N ALA A 144 -3.70 2.16 22.88
CA ALA A 144 -2.77 3.26 23.12
C ALA A 144 -2.90 4.35 22.05
N HIS A 145 -3.04 4.00 20.76
CA HIS A 145 -3.29 4.97 19.69
C HIS A 145 -4.56 5.79 19.95
N PHE A 146 -5.69 5.14 20.17
CA PHE A 146 -6.97 5.84 20.37
C PHE A 146 -7.06 6.62 21.69
N GLN A 147 -6.18 6.33 22.65
CA GLN A 147 -6.01 7.12 23.88
C GLN A 147 -4.98 8.26 23.75
N GLY A 148 -4.36 8.44 22.57
CA GLY A 148 -3.32 9.46 22.35
C GLY A 148 -1.94 9.09 22.89
N LEU A 149 -1.74 7.87 23.37
CA LEU A 149 -0.47 7.34 23.91
C LEU A 149 0.44 6.84 22.77
N HIS A 150 0.75 7.74 21.84
CA HIS A 150 1.50 7.40 20.62
C HIS A 150 2.94 6.93 20.88
N THR A 151 3.56 7.39 21.96
CA THR A 151 4.90 6.94 22.39
C THR A 151 4.92 5.48 22.83
N LEU A 152 3.77 4.90 23.21
CA LEU A 152 3.62 3.47 23.49
C LEU A 152 3.19 2.69 22.25
N SER A 153 2.24 3.24 21.48
CA SER A 153 1.70 2.60 20.28
C SER A 153 2.78 2.36 19.22
N VAL A 154 3.55 3.40 18.86
CA VAL A 154 4.47 3.35 17.71
C VAL A 154 5.53 2.26 17.86
N PRO A 155 6.30 2.16 18.97
CA PRO A 155 7.32 1.13 19.11
C PRO A 155 6.72 -0.29 19.16
N ALA A 156 5.58 -0.45 19.85
CA ALA A 156 4.89 -1.73 19.92
C ALA A 156 4.44 -2.21 18.53
N LEU A 157 3.83 -1.34 17.74
CA LEU A 157 3.39 -1.65 16.39
C LEU A 157 4.56 -1.97 15.46
N PHE A 158 5.67 -1.23 15.52
CA PHE A 158 6.86 -1.55 14.73
C PHE A 158 7.41 -2.95 15.03
N ALA A 159 7.57 -3.28 16.31
CA ALA A 159 8.06 -4.59 16.73
C ALA A 159 7.13 -5.72 16.26
N GLN A 160 5.81 -5.53 16.37
CA GLN A 160 4.85 -6.54 15.92
C GLN A 160 4.76 -6.65 14.40
N LEU A 161 4.82 -5.53 13.67
CA LEU A 161 4.86 -5.51 12.21
C LEU A 161 6.09 -6.25 11.67
N GLU A 162 7.27 -6.04 12.25
CA GLU A 162 8.45 -6.82 11.89
C GLU A 162 8.21 -8.33 12.10
N GLY A 163 7.68 -8.72 13.26
CA GLY A 163 7.35 -10.12 13.52
C GLY A 163 6.36 -10.72 12.51
N ILE A 164 5.34 -9.95 12.11
CA ILE A 164 4.36 -10.34 11.08
C ILE A 164 5.07 -10.51 9.73
N LEU A 165 5.86 -9.52 9.31
CA LEU A 165 6.56 -9.52 8.03
C LEU A 165 7.60 -10.64 7.94
N ARG A 166 8.34 -10.93 9.01
CA ARG A 166 9.24 -12.09 9.09
C ARG A 166 8.48 -13.40 8.92
N LYS A 167 7.32 -13.56 9.58
CA LYS A 167 6.51 -14.77 9.46
C LYS A 167 5.97 -14.95 8.03
N ILE A 168 5.53 -13.87 7.39
CA ILE A 168 5.08 -13.88 5.98
C ILE A 168 6.23 -14.25 5.05
N GLY A 169 7.42 -13.70 5.27
CA GLY A 169 8.62 -13.99 4.49
C GLY A 169 9.34 -15.30 4.83
N ALA A 170 8.82 -16.08 5.80
CA ALA A 170 9.48 -17.26 6.34
C ALA A 170 10.95 -17.02 6.78
N LEU A 171 11.19 -15.87 7.44
CA LEU A 171 12.50 -15.43 7.90
C LEU A 171 12.73 -15.76 9.39
N ASP A 172 13.94 -16.20 9.74
CA ASP A 172 14.41 -16.31 11.11
C ASP A 172 14.81 -14.93 11.67
N LEU A 173 15.08 -14.85 12.98
CA LEU A 173 15.52 -13.59 13.63
C LEU A 173 16.89 -13.09 13.13
N LYS A 174 17.77 -14.01 12.76
CA LYS A 174 19.12 -13.71 12.27
C LYS A 174 19.13 -13.15 10.84
N ASP A 175 18.05 -13.35 10.09
CA ASP A 175 17.98 -12.97 8.68
C ASP A 175 17.71 -11.47 8.56
N ASP A 176 18.27 -10.87 7.50
CA ASP A 176 17.94 -9.50 7.15
C ASP A 176 16.46 -9.39 6.77
N LEU A 177 15.75 -8.45 7.39
CA LEU A 177 14.37 -8.18 7.03
C LEU A 177 14.31 -7.50 5.66
N ARG A 178 13.80 -8.23 4.67
CA ARG A 178 13.43 -7.69 3.35
C ARG A 178 11.92 -7.84 3.18
N PRO A 179 11.13 -6.89 3.71
CA PRO A 179 9.69 -7.05 3.80
C PRO A 179 9.09 -7.06 2.40
N THR A 180 8.33 -8.09 2.06
CA THR A 180 7.72 -8.22 0.73
C THR A 180 6.39 -8.93 0.84
N ILE A 181 5.35 -8.29 0.32
CA ILE A 181 4.06 -8.90 0.03
C ILE A 181 4.09 -9.45 -1.39
N LYS A 182 3.49 -10.63 -1.60
CA LYS A 182 3.32 -11.23 -2.92
C LYS A 182 2.52 -10.32 -3.86
N ARG A 183 2.62 -10.58 -5.17
CA ARG A 183 2.06 -9.72 -6.23
C ARG A 183 1.53 -10.52 -7.42
N ASP A 184 1.23 -11.79 -7.22
CA ASP A 184 0.83 -12.75 -8.24
C ASP A 184 -0.69 -12.96 -8.28
N TRP A 185 -1.44 -11.85 -8.42
CA TRP A 185 -2.91 -11.87 -8.48
C TRP A 185 -3.50 -11.49 -9.84
N ASP A 186 -2.66 -11.33 -10.87
CA ASP A 186 -3.14 -11.03 -12.22
C ASP A 186 -3.99 -12.18 -12.79
N SER A 187 -3.66 -13.44 -12.46
CA SER A 187 -4.50 -14.61 -12.80
C SER A 187 -5.81 -14.67 -12.02
N ARG A 188 -5.99 -13.81 -11.02
CA ARG A 188 -7.24 -13.65 -10.26
C ARG A 188 -8.02 -12.41 -10.72
N LEU A 189 -7.58 -11.78 -11.81
CA LEU A 189 -8.08 -10.49 -12.33
C LEU A 189 -7.99 -9.34 -11.32
N MET A 190 -7.11 -9.45 -10.33
CA MET A 190 -6.94 -8.45 -9.27
C MET A 190 -5.80 -7.48 -9.58
N PHE A 191 -5.83 -6.88 -10.77
CA PHE A 191 -4.75 -6.02 -11.27
C PHE A 191 -4.43 -4.83 -10.35
N SER A 192 -5.46 -4.23 -9.77
CA SER A 192 -5.29 -3.11 -8.82
C SER A 192 -4.61 -3.56 -7.52
N LEU A 193 -4.81 -4.81 -7.08
CA LEU A 193 -4.15 -5.35 -5.89
C LEU A 193 -2.67 -5.64 -6.19
N THR A 194 -2.37 -6.23 -7.34
CA THR A 194 -0.99 -6.47 -7.81
C THR A 194 -0.18 -5.18 -7.90
N ASP A 195 -0.79 -4.12 -8.45
CA ASP A 195 -0.15 -2.81 -8.58
C ASP A 195 -0.04 -2.11 -7.21
N GLY A 196 -1.08 -2.18 -6.37
CA GLY A 196 -1.07 -1.65 -5.00
C GLY A 196 0.05 -2.27 -4.14
N ALA A 197 0.19 -3.60 -4.16
CA ALA A 197 1.26 -4.30 -3.45
C ALA A 197 2.66 -3.91 -3.93
N ALA A 198 2.83 -3.48 -5.19
CA ALA A 198 4.10 -2.92 -5.67
C ALA A 198 4.47 -1.64 -4.92
N HIS A 199 3.50 -0.74 -4.80
CA HIS A 199 3.65 0.53 -4.10
C HIS A 199 3.80 0.30 -2.59
N PHE A 200 3.05 -0.65 -2.03
CA PHE A 200 3.15 -1.02 -0.63
C PHE A 200 4.52 -1.60 -0.28
N ASN A 201 5.05 -2.50 -1.11
CA ASN A 201 6.40 -3.06 -0.93
C ASN A 201 7.47 -1.96 -0.90
N ALA A 202 7.40 -0.99 -1.82
CA ALA A 202 8.32 0.14 -1.81
C ALA A 202 8.23 0.95 -0.50
N PHE A 203 7.01 1.16 0.02
CA PHE A 203 6.78 1.86 1.28
C PHE A 203 7.31 1.09 2.50
N ILE A 204 6.98 -0.21 2.64
CA ILE A 204 7.46 -1.00 3.79
C ILE A 204 8.98 -1.21 3.73
N HIS A 205 9.60 -1.29 2.55
CA HIS A 205 11.06 -1.28 2.44
C HIS A 205 11.67 -0.01 3.03
N GLN A 206 11.12 1.16 2.73
CA GLN A 206 11.57 2.43 3.30
C GLN A 206 11.37 2.48 4.83
N LEU A 207 10.25 1.94 5.31
CA LEU A 207 9.88 1.94 6.72
C LEU A 207 10.79 1.04 7.58
N PHE A 208 11.32 -0.04 7.00
CA PHE A 208 12.18 -1.03 7.66
C PHE A 208 13.64 -1.01 7.18
N GLU A 209 14.04 -0.01 6.39
CA GLU A 209 15.40 0.11 5.89
C GLU A 209 16.40 0.30 7.05
N GLY A 210 17.55 -0.37 6.95
CA GLY A 210 18.48 -0.49 8.07
C GLY A 210 19.29 0.76 8.42
N GLN A 211 19.60 1.58 7.42
CA GLN A 211 20.55 2.71 7.52
C GLN A 211 19.88 4.03 7.12
N LYS A 212 18.88 4.47 7.89
CA LYS A 212 18.24 5.78 7.70
C LYS A 212 18.71 6.79 8.73
N GLY A 213 18.57 8.07 8.38
CA GLY A 213 18.92 9.19 9.27
C GLY A 213 18.07 9.20 10.54
N SER A 214 18.57 9.87 11.59
CA SER A 214 17.91 9.98 12.90
C SER A 214 16.51 10.61 12.83
N ASP A 215 16.25 11.44 11.82
CA ASP A 215 15.03 12.25 11.76
C ASP A 215 13.90 11.55 10.99
N ASP A 216 14.19 10.41 10.36
CA ASP A 216 13.22 9.68 9.54
C ASP A 216 12.20 8.91 10.39
N PHE A 217 10.96 8.83 9.91
CA PHE A 217 9.99 7.85 10.38
C PHE A 217 10.37 6.46 9.88
N ASN A 218 11.18 5.76 10.66
CA ASN A 218 11.78 4.47 10.33
C ASN A 218 11.94 3.60 11.58
N ARG A 219 11.77 2.28 11.40
CA ARG A 219 11.84 1.28 12.47
C ARG A 219 13.16 1.36 13.25
N ASN A 220 14.31 1.41 12.56
CA ASN A 220 15.61 1.37 13.23
C ASN A 220 15.89 2.65 13.99
N ALA A 221 15.61 3.82 13.39
CA ALA A 221 15.80 5.09 14.07
C ALA A 221 14.99 5.15 15.39
N ILE A 222 13.75 4.66 15.37
CA ILE A 222 12.85 4.69 16.52
C ILE A 222 13.20 3.60 17.55
N LEU A 223 13.32 2.34 17.14
CA LEU A 223 13.53 1.23 18.08
C LEU A 223 14.94 1.21 18.71
N HIS A 224 15.91 1.90 18.09
CA HIS A 224 17.24 2.10 18.67
C HIS A 224 17.42 3.48 19.34
N GLY A 225 16.34 4.27 19.45
CA GLY A 225 16.35 5.54 20.19
C GLY A 225 17.09 6.69 19.52
N ALA A 226 17.44 6.58 18.24
CA ALA A 226 18.02 7.68 17.47
C ALA A 226 16.98 8.77 17.16
N ASN A 227 15.71 8.37 16.99
CA ASN A 227 14.56 9.26 16.90
C ASN A 227 13.75 9.14 18.19
N VAL A 228 13.50 10.26 18.89
CA VAL A 228 12.64 10.31 20.10
C VAL A 228 11.35 11.11 19.87
N GLU A 229 11.28 11.87 18.77
CA GLU A 229 10.14 12.72 18.39
C GLU A 229 9.13 11.97 17.49
N TYR A 230 9.04 10.65 17.65
CA TYR A 230 8.17 9.80 16.85
C TYR A 230 6.72 9.74 17.34
N GLY A 231 6.47 10.16 18.59
CA GLY A 231 5.23 9.94 19.32
C GLY A 231 4.08 10.85 18.89
N ASN A 232 3.59 10.71 17.66
CA ASN A 232 2.45 11.47 17.15
C ASN A 232 1.37 10.56 16.52
N GLU A 233 0.17 11.14 16.35
CA GLU A 233 -1.00 10.43 15.83
C GLU A 233 -0.77 9.91 14.41
N GLU A 234 -0.11 10.70 13.56
CA GLU A 234 0.18 10.37 12.17
C GLU A 234 0.99 9.08 12.05
N ASN A 235 2.13 9.03 12.76
CA ASN A 235 3.02 7.89 12.79
C ASN A 235 2.33 6.63 13.32
N SER A 236 1.57 6.78 14.40
CA SER A 236 0.81 5.68 15.01
C SER A 236 -0.26 5.15 14.05
N LEU A 237 -1.00 6.06 13.39
CA LEU A 237 -2.02 5.71 12.39
C LEU A 237 -1.41 5.00 11.17
N VAL A 238 -0.27 5.46 10.65
CA VAL A 238 0.42 4.81 9.53
C VAL A 238 0.71 3.34 9.84
N LEU A 239 1.16 3.02 11.05
CA LEU A 239 1.48 1.64 11.43
C LEU A 239 0.22 0.78 11.60
N ILE A 240 -0.86 1.34 12.15
CA ILE A 240 -2.17 0.66 12.20
C ILE A 240 -2.67 0.37 10.78
N LEU A 241 -2.65 1.37 9.89
CA LEU A 241 -3.06 1.19 8.51
C LEU A 241 -2.17 0.17 7.77
N THR A 242 -0.88 0.12 8.09
CA THR A 242 0.05 -0.90 7.56
C THR A 242 -0.37 -2.30 7.97
N LEU A 243 -0.79 -2.52 9.22
CA LEU A 243 -1.35 -3.81 9.66
C LEU A 243 -2.60 -4.18 8.88
N LEU A 244 -3.53 -3.24 8.71
CA LEU A 244 -4.80 -3.46 8.00
C LEU A 244 -4.57 -3.74 6.50
N GLU A 245 -3.60 -3.08 5.88
CA GLU A 245 -3.22 -3.32 4.49
C GLU A 245 -2.63 -4.72 4.31
N ILE A 246 -1.72 -5.15 5.19
CA ILE A 246 -1.18 -6.51 5.20
C ILE A 246 -2.32 -7.52 5.34
N ARG A 247 -3.23 -7.32 6.30
CA ARG A 247 -4.41 -8.19 6.46
C ARG A 247 -5.24 -8.25 5.19
N THR A 248 -5.42 -7.13 4.50
CA THR A 248 -6.18 -7.08 3.23
C THR A 248 -5.52 -7.93 2.14
N PHE A 249 -4.20 -7.80 1.95
CA PHE A 249 -3.47 -8.65 1.00
C PHE A 249 -3.57 -10.14 1.35
N LEU A 250 -3.39 -10.50 2.63
CA LEU A 250 -3.50 -11.89 3.06
C LEU A 250 -4.93 -12.44 2.90
N TRP A 251 -5.95 -11.61 3.14
CA TRP A 251 -7.34 -11.99 2.97
C TRP A 251 -7.65 -12.31 1.51
N PHE A 252 -7.24 -11.46 0.58
CA PHE A 252 -7.43 -11.75 -0.85
C PHE A 252 -6.61 -12.96 -1.29
N GLU A 253 -5.38 -13.11 -0.82
CA GLU A 253 -4.56 -14.28 -1.11
C GLU A 253 -5.25 -15.58 -0.69
N LYS A 254 -5.88 -15.61 0.49
CA LYS A 254 -6.57 -16.77 1.05
C LYS A 254 -7.93 -17.05 0.40
N ASN A 255 -8.69 -16.01 0.05
CA ASN A 255 -10.11 -16.14 -0.34
C ASN A 255 -10.36 -16.04 -1.84
N THR A 256 -9.33 -15.86 -2.65
CA THR A 256 -9.45 -15.86 -4.11
C THR A 256 -8.61 -16.97 -4.72
N SER A 257 -8.98 -17.41 -5.91
CA SER A 257 -8.23 -18.41 -6.66
C SER A 257 -8.04 -17.91 -8.10
N PRO A 258 -7.02 -18.42 -8.82
CA PRO A 258 -6.89 -18.15 -10.25
C PRO A 258 -8.20 -18.48 -10.97
N VAL A 259 -8.69 -17.53 -11.76
CA VAL A 259 -9.88 -17.69 -12.61
C VAL A 259 -9.51 -18.01 -14.06
N VAL A 260 -8.22 -17.92 -14.36
CA VAL A 260 -7.61 -18.05 -15.68
C VAL A 260 -6.29 -18.78 -15.60
#